data_AF-A0A2N2G2W6-F1
#
_entry.id   AF-A0A2N2G2W6-F1
#
_cell.length_a   1.000
_cell.length_b   1.000
_cell.length_c   1.000
_cell.angle_alpha   90.00
_cell.angle_beta   90.00
_cell.angle_gamma   90.00
#
_symmetry.space_group_name_H-M   'P 1'
#
loop_
_entity.id
_entity.type
_entity.pdbx_description
1 polymer ?
#
loop_
_entity_poly.entity_id
_entity_poly.type
_entity_poly.pdbx_seq_one_letter_code
_entity_poly.pdbx_strand_id
1 'polypeptide(L)' 'MIICAGRNETFKFARPMGVGLIESAINLTRQCLFDKPEYLLFIGSAGSYGKYKPFDIVTSSSAANIELAFLNNDCYTP' A
#
# COMPACT_ATOMS: atom_id res chain seq x y z
N MET A 1 -5.85 12.14 3.27
CA MET A 1 -4.43 12.04 3.67
C MET A 1 -3.71 11.13 2.68
N ILE A 2 -2.57 11.59 2.16
CA ILE A 2 -1.72 10.80 1.26
C ILE A 2 -0.57 10.18 2.08
N ILE A 3 -0.35 8.89 1.92
CA ILE A 3 0.66 8.12 2.66
C ILE A 3 1.55 7.32 1.70
N CYS A 4 2.77 7.00 2.13
CA CYS A 4 3.71 6.14 1.41
C CYS A 4 4.50 5.25 2.38
N ALA A 5 5.23 4.25 1.88
CA ALA A 5 6.08 3.41 2.71
C ALA A 5 7.29 4.19 3.28
N GLY A 6 7.92 5.04 2.46
CA GLY A 6 9.08 5.84 2.83
C GLY A 6 10.43 5.20 2.43
N ARG A 7 11.51 5.63 3.08
CA ARG A 7 12.91 5.33 2.71
C ARG A 7 13.26 5.79 1.29
N ASN A 8 13.22 4.89 0.32
CA ASN A 8 13.53 5.18 -1.08
C ASN A 8 12.35 5.81 -1.82
N GLU A 9 11.12 5.65 -1.31
CA GLU A 9 9.89 6.19 -1.90
C GLU A 9 9.30 7.27 -1.01
N THR A 10 10.00 8.40 -0.95
CA THR A 10 9.58 9.56 -0.17
C THR A 10 9.09 10.67 -1.09
N PHE A 11 7.84 11.07 -0.91
CA PHE A 11 7.21 12.15 -1.66
C PHE A 11 6.96 13.33 -0.74
N LYS A 12 7.24 14.56 -1.19
CA LYS A 12 7.05 15.78 -0.37
C LYS A 12 5.60 15.97 0.10
N PHE A 13 4.63 15.39 -0.61
CA PHE A 13 3.20 15.49 -0.33
C PHE A 13 2.63 14.26 0.41
N ALA A 14 3.42 13.22 0.65
CA ALA A 14 2.97 11.98 1.29
C ALA A 14 3.65 11.76 2.64
N ARG A 15 2.89 11.30 3.64
CA ARG A 15 3.45 10.95 4.96
C ARG A 15 4.00 9.51 4.95
N PRO A 16 5.24 9.28 5.38
CA PRO A 16 5.81 7.93 5.43
C PRO A 16 5.24 7.13 6.60
N MET A 17 4.83 5.88 6.35
CA MET A 17 4.27 4.95 7.35
C MET A 17 5.25 3.83 7.73
N GLY A 18 6.40 3.72 7.07
CA GLY A 18 7.35 2.63 7.30
C GLY A 18 7.17 1.48 6.31
N VAL A 19 8.21 0.64 6.18
CA VAL A 19 8.27 -0.40 5.14
C VAL A 19 7.79 -1.73 5.71
N GLY A 20 6.83 -2.34 5.02
CA GLY A 20 6.25 -3.63 5.41
C GLY A 20 5.04 -3.49 6.33
N LEU A 21 4.29 -4.59 6.45
CA LEU A 21 2.95 -4.59 7.08
C LEU A 21 2.98 -4.17 8.54
N ILE A 22 3.96 -4.62 9.33
CA ILE A 22 4.01 -4.35 10.77
C ILE A 22 4.24 -2.86 11.05
N GLU A 23 5.27 -2.27 10.44
CA GLU A 23 5.61 -0.86 10.64
C GLU A 23 4.49 0.04 10.12
N SER A 24 3.98 -0.25 8.91
CA SER A 24 2.85 0.46 8.30
C SER A 24 1.60 0.39 9.17
N ALA A 25 1.24 -0.79 9.71
CA ALA A 25 0.05 -0.94 10.55
C ALA A 25 0.16 -0.14 11.86
N ILE A 26 1.30 -0.19 12.54
CA ILE A 26 1.54 0.55 13.78
C ILE A 26 1.44 2.05 13.53
N ASN A 27 2.17 2.57 12.55
CA ASN A 27 2.25 4.00 12.29
C ASN A 27 0.96 4.56 11.71
N LEU A 28 0.30 3.84 10.78
CA LEU A 28 -0.97 4.27 10.23
C LEU A 28 -2.07 4.28 11.30
N THR A 29 -2.12 3.26 12.16
CA THR A 29 -3.08 3.23 13.28
C THR A 29 -2.87 4.40 14.22
N ARG A 30 -1.61 4.62 14.63
CA ARG A 30 -1.26 5.79 15.46
C ARG A 30 -1.72 7.08 14.79
N GLN A 31 -1.46 7.23 13.49
CA GLN A 31 -1.78 8.47 12.80
C GLN A 31 -3.28 8.71 12.66
N CYS A 32 -4.05 7.67 12.33
CA CYS A 32 -5.51 7.76 12.27
C CYS A 32 -6.17 8.03 13.63
N LEU A 33 -5.51 7.67 14.75
CA LEU A 33 -6.01 7.98 16.10
C LEU A 33 -5.86 9.46 16.45
N PHE A 34 -4.75 10.10 16.06
CA PHE A 34 -4.49 11.51 16.38
C PHE A 34 -5.00 12.49 15.31
N ASP A 35 -5.05 12.05 14.06
CA ASP A 35 -5.39 12.87 12.89
C ASP A 35 -6.23 12.01 11.94
N LYS A 36 -7.50 11.78 12.32
CA LYS A 36 -8.42 10.90 11.58
C LYS A 36 -8.71 11.48 10.20
N PRO A 37 -8.31 10.82 9.11
CA PRO A 37 -8.58 11.30 7.77
C PRO A 37 -9.99 10.88 7.31
N GLU A 38 -10.65 11.73 6.52
CA GLU A 38 -11.86 11.35 5.79
C GLU A 38 -11.58 10.35 4.65
N TYR A 39 -10.37 10.40 4.10
CA TYR A 39 -9.92 9.55 3.00
C TYR A 39 -8.42 9.25 3.10
N LEU A 40 -8.03 8.03 2.73
CA LEU A 40 -6.63 7.58 2.68
C LEU A 40 -6.26 7.20 1.24
N LEU A 41 -5.15 7.74 0.76
CA LEU A 41 -4.54 7.37 -0.52
C LEU A 41 -3.11 6.91 -0.28
N PHE A 42 -2.82 5.65 -0.59
CA PHE A 42 -1.46 5.14 -0.59
C PHE A 42 -0.81 5.32 -1.96
N ILE A 43 0.42 5.82 -1.97
CA ILE A 43 1.25 5.97 -3.18
C ILE A 43 2.61 5.30 -2.93
N GLY A 44 3.01 4.45 -3.86
CA GLY A 44 4.29 3.75 -3.87
C GLY A 44 4.45 2.98 -5.18
N SER A 45 5.58 2.29 -5.35
CA SER A 45 5.75 1.33 -6.44
C SER A 45 5.18 -0.04 -6.07
N ALA A 46 4.89 -0.82 -7.10
CA ALA A 46 4.53 -2.22 -6.98
C ALA A 46 5.13 -3.02 -8.13
N GLY A 47 5.42 -4.29 -7.87
CA GLY A 47 5.68 -5.25 -8.94
C GLY A 47 4.37 -5.68 -9.61
N SER A 48 4.42 -6.01 -10.90
CA SER A 48 3.29 -6.63 -11.60
C SER A 48 3.63 -8.06 -11.99
N TYR A 49 2.76 -9.01 -11.64
CA TYR A 49 2.76 -10.36 -12.19
C TYR A 49 1.93 -10.47 -13.47
N GLY A 50 1.35 -9.36 -13.95
CA GLY A 50 0.38 -9.33 -15.03
C GLY A 50 0.84 -8.52 -16.24
N LYS A 51 -0.10 -7.75 -16.80
CA LYS A 51 0.07 -7.07 -18.10
C LYS A 51 0.72 -5.68 -18.00
N TYR A 52 0.97 -5.18 -16.79
CA TYR A 52 1.48 -3.82 -16.61
C TYR A 52 2.99 -3.77 -16.85
N LYS A 53 3.43 -2.72 -17.52
CA LYS A 53 4.83 -2.46 -17.84
C LYS A 53 5.47 -1.58 -16.77
N PRO A 54 6.81 -1.57 -16.65
CA PRO A 54 7.50 -0.60 -15.81
C PRO A 54 7.04 0.83 -16.13
N PHE A 55 6.82 1.63 -15.09
CA PHE A 55 6.33 3.01 -15.14
C PHE A 55 4.84 3.20 -15.49
N ASP A 56 4.08 2.13 -15.68
CA ASP A 56 2.62 2.25 -15.76
C ASP A 56 2.06 2.74 -14.41
N ILE A 57 1.15 3.71 -14.45
CA ILE A 57 0.41 4.15 -13.27
C ILE A 57 -0.79 3.24 -13.10
N VAL A 58 -0.85 2.54 -11.97
CA VAL A 58 -1.94 1.63 -11.63
C VAL A 58 -2.70 2.17 -10.43
N THR A 59 -4.03 2.17 -10.53
CA THR A 59 -4.92 2.49 -9.42
C THR A 59 -5.61 1.22 -8.96
N SER A 60 -5.60 0.95 -7.66
CA SER A 60 -6.36 -0.14 -7.08
C SER A 60 -7.30 0.38 -6.00
N SER A 61 -8.52 -0.14 -5.98
CA SER A 61 -9.49 0.03 -4.90
C SER A 61 -9.55 -1.19 -3.98
N SER A 62 -8.84 -2.27 -4.31
CA SER A 62 -8.79 -3.52 -3.54
C SER A 62 -7.36 -3.96 -3.27
N ALA A 63 -7.18 -4.68 -2.17
CA ALA A 63 -5.94 -5.33 -1.81
C ALA A 63 -6.26 -6.60 -1.02
N ALA A 64 -5.45 -7.64 -1.20
CA ALA A 64 -5.56 -8.87 -0.45
C ALA A 64 -4.16 -9.25 0.07
N ASN A 65 -4.13 -9.93 1.21
CA ASN A 65 -2.93 -10.60 1.67
C ASN A 65 -2.79 -11.93 0.91
N ILE A 66 -1.57 -12.27 0.46
CA ILE A 66 -1.35 -13.42 -0.42
C ILE A 66 -1.78 -14.74 0.25
N GLU A 67 -1.49 -14.92 1.55
CA GLU A 67 -1.88 -16.12 2.30
C GLU A 67 -3.40 -16.26 2.39
N LEU A 68 -4.11 -15.14 2.61
CA LEU A 68 -5.58 -15.13 2.60
C LEU A 68 -6.14 -15.37 1.20
N ALA A 69 -5.52 -14.81 0.17
CA ALA A 69 -5.94 -14.98 -1.22
C ALA A 69 -5.74 -16.43 -1.71
N PHE A 70 -4.72 -17.14 -1.21
CA PHE A 70 -4.59 -18.59 -1.41
C PHE A 70 -5.74 -19.36 -0.77
N LEU A 71 -6.11 -19.02 0.47
CA LEU A 71 -7.20 -19.68 1.18
C LEU A 71 -8.55 -19.47 0.48
N ASN A 72 -8.79 -18.26 -0.01
CA ASN A 72 -10.03 -17.87 -0.68
C ASN A 72 -10.06 -18.19 -2.18
N ASN A 73 -8.98 -18.74 -2.74
CA ASN A 73 -8.81 -18.98 -4.18
C ASN A 73 -8.94 -17.71 -5.04
N ASP A 74 -8.59 -16.55 -4.47
CA ASP A 74 -8.60 -15.23 -5.10
C ASP A 74 -7.24 -14.86 -5.73
N CYS A 75 -6.25 -15.75 -5.61
CA CYS A 75 -4.90 -15.54 -6.16
C CYS A 75 -4.64 -16.38 -7.40
N TYR A 76 -4.03 -15.74 -8.40
CA TYR A 76 -3.31 -16.41 -9.47
C TYR A 76 -1.85 -16.57 -9.02
N THR A 77 -1.39 -17.80 -8.89
CA THR A 77 0.04 -18.12 -8.88
C THR A 77 0.54 -18.27 -10.31
N PRO A 78 1.65 -17.62 -10.68
CA PRO A 78 2.46 -18.08 -11.80
C PRO A 78 2.95 -19.52 -11.61
#